data_AF-A0AAD2BMV2-F1
#
_entry.id   AF-A0AAD2BMV2-F1
#
_cell.length_a   1.000
_cell.length_b   1.000
_cell.length_c   1.000
_cell.angle_alpha   90.00
_cell.angle_beta   90.00
_cell.angle_gamma   90.00
#
_symmetry.space_group_name_H-M   'P 1'
#
loop_
_entity.id
_entity.type
_entity.pdbx_description
1 polymer ?
#
loop_
_entity_poly.entity_id
_entity_poly.type
_entity_poly.pdbx_seq_one_letter_code
_entity_poly.pdbx_strand_id
1 'polypeptide(L)'
;MLIAALASAALVSIALIGLSWPRRDDAEVSAFMLLALGTALWSGARLMEVVTFDMPVRVGWAKVAYLGIMMVPAAWLRMVVGLIRPEFNALPVVRAGWVLALLVAAGFIGLVATNELHHLVWLDWRFVVIDGIKRAVFDHGRMFWVGTAYNYVLLAISLVLLVLPIDEAASGLYVSSRTQVRLVLVIG
;
A
#
# COMPACT_ATOMS: atom_id res chain seq x y z
N MET A 1 14.80 -6.29 -18.98
CA MET A 1 13.43 -5.73 -18.92
C MET A 1 12.94 -5.52 -17.49
N LEU A 2 13.01 -6.53 -16.60
CA LEU A 2 12.53 -6.41 -15.20
C LEU A 2 13.21 -5.27 -14.38
N ILE A 3 14.53 -5.16 -14.43
CA ILE A 3 15.29 -4.11 -13.73
C ILE A 3 14.81 -2.71 -14.14
N ALA A 4 14.68 -2.48 -15.45
CA ALA A 4 14.20 -1.21 -15.98
C ALA A 4 12.78 -0.91 -15.51
N ALA A 5 11.88 -1.89 -15.55
CA ALA A 5 10.50 -1.71 -15.07
C ALA A 5 10.43 -1.37 -13.58
N LEU A 6 11.20 -2.06 -12.72
CA LEU A 6 11.25 -1.78 -11.28
C LEU A 6 11.85 -0.41 -10.98
N ALA A 7 12.93 -0.05 -11.68
CA ALA A 7 13.55 1.27 -11.56
C ALA A 7 12.60 2.38 -12.00
N SER A 8 11.94 2.24 -13.16
CA SER A 8 10.94 3.18 -13.64
C SER A 8 9.77 3.32 -12.67
N ALA A 9 9.23 2.21 -12.16
CA ALA A 9 8.13 2.24 -11.19
C ALA A 9 8.53 3.01 -9.91
N ALA A 10 9.73 2.75 -9.38
CA ALA A 10 10.23 3.44 -8.20
C ALA A 10 10.45 4.94 -8.45
N LEU A 11 11.14 5.30 -9.53
CA LEU A 11 11.46 6.70 -9.87
C LEU A 11 10.21 7.51 -10.19
N VAL A 12 9.28 6.96 -10.99
CA VAL A 12 8.01 7.63 -11.30
C VAL A 12 7.19 7.81 -10.03
N SER A 13 7.13 6.80 -9.15
CA SER A 13 6.41 6.93 -7.87
C SER A 13 7.00 8.03 -6.99
N ILE A 14 8.33 8.12 -6.89
CA ILE A 14 9.01 9.20 -6.15
C ILE A 14 8.69 10.58 -6.77
N ALA A 15 8.74 10.69 -8.11
CA ALA A 15 8.40 11.92 -8.80
C ALA A 15 6.94 12.33 -8.52
N LEU A 16 5.99 11.38 -8.54
CA LEU A 16 4.58 11.62 -8.24
C LEU A 16 4.36 12.14 -6.81
N ILE A 17 5.13 11.66 -5.84
CA ILE A 17 5.10 12.20 -4.47
C ILE A 17 5.54 13.68 -4.48
N GLY A 18 6.67 13.98 -5.14
CA GLY A 18 7.19 15.35 -5.24
C GLY A 18 6.22 16.31 -5.94
N LEU A 19 5.61 15.88 -7.04
CA LEU A 19 4.62 16.66 -7.79
C LEU A 19 3.32 16.87 -7.02
N SER A 20 2.95 15.92 -6.16
CA SER A 20 1.73 15.98 -5.34
C SER A 20 1.91 16.73 -4.03
N TRP A 21 3.17 16.93 -3.60
CA TRP A 21 3.54 17.54 -2.31
C TRP A 21 2.88 18.90 -2.01
N PRO A 22 2.69 19.82 -2.99
CA PRO A 22 2.00 21.08 -2.73
C PRO A 22 0.54 20.93 -2.30
N ARG A 23 -0.09 19.77 -2.55
CA ARG A 23 -1.48 19.47 -2.20
C ARG A 23 -1.59 18.40 -1.11
N ARG A 24 -0.51 18.15 -0.36
CA ARG A 24 -0.44 17.08 0.65
C ARG A 24 -1.46 17.18 1.79
N ASP A 25 -2.02 18.37 2.02
CA ASP A 25 -3.05 18.61 3.05
C ASP A 25 -4.44 18.13 2.60
N ASP A 26 -4.63 17.83 1.32
CA ASP A 26 -5.82 17.14 0.85
C ASP A 26 -5.70 15.64 1.15
N ALA A 27 -6.63 15.12 1.94
CA ALA A 27 -6.61 13.73 2.40
C ALA A 27 -6.62 12.70 1.26
N GLU A 28 -7.25 13.02 0.12
CA GLU A 28 -7.26 12.17 -1.06
C GLU A 28 -5.86 12.14 -1.71
N VAL A 29 -5.19 13.29 -1.76
CA VAL A 29 -3.80 13.40 -2.25
C VAL A 29 -2.82 12.74 -1.31
N SER A 30 -2.98 12.88 0.02
CA SER A 30 -2.12 12.18 0.99
C SER A 30 -2.22 10.66 0.83
N ALA A 31 -3.43 10.14 0.59
CA ALA A 31 -3.64 8.70 0.33
C ALA A 31 -2.95 8.24 -0.96
N PHE A 32 -3.03 9.03 -2.03
CA PHE A 32 -2.28 8.77 -3.26
C PHE A 32 -0.75 8.81 -3.04
N MET A 33 -0.26 9.78 -2.28
CA MET A 33 1.17 9.86 -1.94
C MET A 33 1.63 8.65 -1.10
N LEU A 34 0.78 8.13 -0.21
CA LEU A 34 1.06 6.91 0.55
C LEU A 34 1.11 5.67 -0.35
N LEU A 35 0.21 5.58 -1.34
CA LEU A 35 0.22 4.54 -2.38
C LEU A 35 1.51 4.60 -3.20
N ALA A 36 1.89 5.80 -3.65
CA ALA A 36 3.12 6.02 -4.40
C ALA A 36 4.36 5.69 -3.56
N LEU A 37 4.38 6.07 -2.28
CA LEU A 37 5.47 5.72 -1.37
C LEU A 37 5.58 4.20 -1.19
N GLY A 38 4.46 3.52 -0.94
CA GLY A 38 4.44 2.06 -0.85
C GLY A 38 4.94 1.39 -2.15
N THR A 39 4.56 1.93 -3.30
CA THR A 39 4.99 1.44 -4.62
C THR A 39 6.50 1.65 -4.84
N ALA A 40 7.02 2.82 -4.43
CA ALA A 40 8.45 3.13 -4.51
C ALA A 40 9.27 2.21 -3.60
N LEU A 41 8.85 2.03 -2.35
CA LEU A 41 9.50 1.13 -1.40
C LEU A 41 9.48 -0.31 -1.90
N TRP A 42 8.33 -0.80 -2.37
CA TRP A 42 8.22 -2.16 -2.86
C TRP A 42 9.07 -2.39 -4.10
N SER A 43 8.92 -1.55 -5.13
CA SER A 43 9.63 -1.71 -6.40
C SER A 43 11.13 -1.49 -6.25
N GLY A 44 11.53 -0.51 -5.42
CA GLY A 44 12.92 -0.22 -5.11
C GLY A 44 13.58 -1.35 -4.32
N ALA A 45 12.93 -1.87 -3.28
CA ALA A 45 13.44 -3.02 -2.53
C ALA A 45 13.54 -4.27 -3.41
N ARG A 46 12.54 -4.53 -4.25
CA ARG A 46 12.59 -5.63 -5.24
C ARG A 46 13.73 -5.45 -6.25
N LEU A 47 14.00 -4.22 -6.69
CA LEU A 47 15.15 -3.93 -7.55
C LEU A 47 16.45 -4.29 -6.83
N MET A 48 16.61 -3.87 -5.58
CA MET A 48 17.79 -4.16 -4.78
C MET A 48 17.98 -5.66 -4.55
N GLU A 49 16.90 -6.42 -4.32
CA GLU A 49 16.97 -7.88 -4.24
C GLU A 49 17.48 -8.54 -5.53
N VAL A 50 17.08 -8.01 -6.69
CA VAL A 50 17.51 -8.55 -8.00
C VAL A 50 19.01 -8.33 -8.22
N VAL A 51 19.55 -7.18 -7.82
CA VAL A 51 20.96 -6.81 -8.07
C VAL A 51 21.92 -7.20 -6.95
N THR A 52 21.42 -7.58 -5.78
CA THR A 52 22.25 -8.07 -4.67
C THR A 52 22.62 -9.53 -4.90
N PHE A 53 23.81 -9.99 -4.48
CA PHE A 53 24.21 -11.41 -4.59
C PHE A 53 24.35 -12.12 -3.23
N ASP A 54 24.50 -11.34 -2.16
CA ASP A 54 24.54 -11.82 -0.77
C ASP A 54 23.14 -12.11 -0.23
N MET A 55 22.96 -13.23 0.47
CA MET A 55 21.64 -13.67 0.93
C MET A 55 21.11 -12.87 2.13
N PRO A 56 21.85 -12.70 3.23
CA PRO A 56 21.45 -11.80 4.31
C PRO A 56 21.01 -10.42 3.79
N VAL A 57 21.74 -9.82 2.86
CA VAL A 57 21.38 -8.50 2.30
C VAL A 57 20.09 -8.58 1.48
N ARG A 58 19.88 -9.63 0.68
CA ARG A 58 18.60 -9.85 -0.04
C ARG A 58 17.42 -10.00 0.91
N VAL A 59 17.56 -10.77 1.99
CA VAL A 59 16.51 -10.92 3.01
C VAL A 59 16.20 -9.57 3.66
N GLY A 60 17.23 -8.75 3.93
CA GLY A 60 17.05 -7.36 4.37
C GLY A 60 16.17 -6.55 3.42
N TRP A 61 16.45 -6.59 2.11
CA TRP A 61 15.60 -5.93 1.12
C TRP A 61 14.20 -6.54 1.00
N ALA A 62 14.05 -7.86 1.14
CA ALA A 62 12.74 -8.49 1.18
C ALA A 62 11.89 -7.96 2.35
N LYS A 63 12.50 -7.76 3.53
CA LYS A 63 11.83 -7.12 4.68
C LYS A 63 11.40 -5.68 4.36
N VAL A 64 12.23 -4.90 3.68
CA VAL A 64 11.86 -3.55 3.23
C VAL A 64 10.70 -3.60 2.22
N ALA A 65 10.69 -4.58 1.31
CA ALA A 65 9.61 -4.76 0.34
C ALA A 65 8.24 -4.97 1.02
N TYR A 66 8.21 -5.67 2.17
CA TYR A 66 6.97 -5.86 2.94
C TYR A 66 6.34 -4.56 3.44
N LEU A 67 7.11 -3.48 3.63
CA LEU A 67 6.55 -2.15 3.94
C LEU A 67 5.60 -1.73 2.83
N GLY A 68 6.09 -1.75 1.58
CA GLY A 68 5.29 -1.37 0.43
C GLY A 68 4.14 -2.33 0.16
N ILE A 69 4.36 -3.64 0.31
CA ILE A 69 3.32 -4.68 0.14
C ILE A 69 2.13 -4.42 1.07
N MET A 70 2.38 -4.02 2.33
CA MET A 70 1.32 -3.76 3.29
C MET A 70 0.71 -2.36 3.18
N MET A 71 1.47 -1.37 2.70
CA MET A 71 0.99 0.00 2.52
C MET A 71 0.09 0.16 1.29
N VAL A 72 0.43 -0.49 0.17
CA VAL A 72 -0.22 -0.26 -1.13
C VAL A 72 -1.71 -0.59 -1.12
N PRO A 73 -2.17 -1.79 -0.71
CA PRO A 73 -3.59 -2.14 -0.72
C PRO A 73 -4.44 -1.26 0.20
N ALA A 74 -3.89 -0.90 1.36
CA ALA A 74 -4.53 0.02 2.28
C ALA A 74 -4.69 1.41 1.61
N ALA A 75 -3.61 2.01 1.15
CA ALA A 75 -3.64 3.33 0.52
C ALA A 75 -4.58 3.35 -0.71
N TRP A 76 -4.58 2.28 -1.50
CA TRP A 76 -5.49 2.09 -2.62
C TRP A 76 -6.96 2.15 -2.19
N LEU A 77 -7.35 1.40 -1.16
CA LEU A 77 -8.71 1.42 -0.64
C LEU A 77 -9.11 2.81 -0.14
N ARG A 78 -8.24 3.50 0.63
CA ARG A 78 -8.53 4.86 1.11
C ARG A 78 -8.72 5.84 -0.05
N MET A 79 -7.95 5.69 -1.12
CA MET A 79 -8.07 6.52 -2.31
C MET A 79 -9.37 6.23 -3.07
N VAL A 80 -9.72 4.96 -3.28
CA VAL A 80 -10.99 4.56 -3.94
C VAL A 80 -12.19 5.11 -3.17
N VAL A 81 -12.21 4.96 -1.84
CA VAL A 81 -13.27 5.55 -1.01
C VAL A 81 -13.29 7.07 -1.17
N GLY A 82 -12.13 7.74 -1.12
CA GLY A 82 -12.05 9.20 -1.22
C GLY A 82 -12.53 9.77 -2.55
N LEU A 83 -12.22 9.09 -3.65
CA LEU A 83 -12.52 9.58 -5.00
C LEU A 83 -13.89 9.13 -5.52
N ILE A 84 -14.30 7.91 -5.20
CA ILE A 84 -15.43 7.22 -5.85
C ILE A 84 -16.60 7.00 -4.90
N ARG A 85 -16.39 7.08 -3.58
CA ARG A 85 -17.42 6.97 -2.54
C ARG A 85 -17.21 8.03 -1.44
N PRO A 86 -17.11 9.32 -1.79
CA PRO A 86 -16.76 10.36 -0.82
C PRO A 86 -17.75 10.43 0.36
N GLU A 87 -19.02 10.06 0.15
CA GLU A 87 -20.04 9.97 1.20
C GLU A 87 -19.67 8.99 2.33
N PHE A 88 -18.89 7.94 2.04
CA PHE A 88 -18.45 6.97 3.04
C PHE A 88 -17.40 7.55 4.01
N ASN A 89 -16.68 8.62 3.63
CA ASN A 89 -15.71 9.25 4.53
C ASN A 89 -16.36 9.92 5.76
N ALA A 90 -17.66 10.20 5.73
CA ALA A 90 -18.40 10.68 6.89
C ALA A 90 -18.66 9.58 7.92
N LEU A 91 -18.65 8.31 7.51
CA LEU A 91 -19.01 7.19 8.36
C LEU A 91 -17.89 6.88 9.37
N PRO A 92 -18.17 6.85 10.69
CA PRO A 92 -17.18 6.54 11.72
C PRO A 92 -16.51 5.18 11.51
N VAL A 93 -17.27 4.18 11.03
CA VAL A 93 -16.77 2.82 10.76
C VAL A 93 -15.68 2.81 9.68
N VAL A 94 -15.78 3.67 8.67
CA VAL A 94 -14.79 3.77 7.59
C VAL A 94 -13.50 4.40 8.11
N ARG A 95 -13.61 5.44 8.93
CA ARG A 95 -12.46 6.07 9.59
C ARG A 95 -11.75 5.11 10.54
N ALA A 96 -12.51 4.40 11.37
CA ALA A 96 -11.96 3.40 12.29
C ALA A 96 -11.32 2.22 11.52
N GLY A 97 -11.98 1.77 10.44
CA GLY A 97 -11.47 0.73 9.57
C GLY A 97 -10.15 1.11 8.91
N TRP A 98 -9.98 2.38 8.53
CA TRP A 98 -8.71 2.89 7.98
C TRP A 98 -7.57 2.82 9.01
N VAL A 99 -7.82 3.30 10.23
CA VAL A 99 -6.84 3.21 11.32
C VAL A 99 -6.50 1.75 11.62
N LEU A 100 -7.50 0.88 11.69
CA LEU A 100 -7.30 -0.56 11.91
C LEU A 100 -6.45 -1.19 10.79
N ALA A 101 -6.69 -0.86 9.53
CA ALA A 101 -5.89 -1.34 8.41
C ALA A 101 -4.41 -0.93 8.55
N LEU A 102 -4.14 0.33 8.91
CA LEU A 102 -2.77 0.79 9.15
C LEU A 102 -2.12 0.09 10.35
N LEU A 103 -2.86 -0.16 11.43
CA LEU A 103 -2.37 -0.88 12.60
C LEU A 103 -2.06 -2.35 12.29
N VAL A 104 -2.92 -3.03 11.51
CA VAL A 104 -2.68 -4.40 11.06
C VAL A 104 -1.44 -4.46 10.17
N ALA A 105 -1.30 -3.53 9.22
CA ALA A 105 -0.11 -3.41 8.38
C ALA A 105 1.16 -3.20 9.23
N ALA A 106 1.13 -2.28 10.19
CA ALA A 106 2.26 -2.01 11.09
C ALA A 106 2.62 -3.24 11.95
N GLY A 107 1.62 -3.92 12.52
CA GLY A 107 1.83 -5.15 13.28
C GLY A 107 2.44 -6.27 12.44
N PHE A 108 1.99 -6.41 11.19
CA PHE A 108 2.55 -7.39 10.26
C PHE A 108 4.00 -7.07 9.89
N ILE A 109 4.31 -5.80 9.63
CA ILE A 109 5.68 -5.33 9.40
C ILE A 109 6.57 -5.67 10.61
N GLY A 110 6.04 -5.50 11.84
CA GLY A 110 6.71 -5.95 13.06
C GLY A 110 7.06 -7.43 13.03
N LEU A 111 6.10 -8.29 12.69
CA LEU A 111 6.32 -9.75 12.55
C LEU A 111 7.36 -10.09 11.48
N VAL A 112 7.37 -9.38 10.36
CA VAL A 112 8.38 -9.54 9.30
C VAL A 112 9.76 -9.14 9.82
N ALA A 113 9.87 -8.04 10.55
CA ALA A 113 11.13 -7.53 11.08
C ALA A 113 11.74 -8.52 12.08
N THR A 114 10.91 -9.14 12.92
CA THR A 114 11.31 -10.09 13.97
C THR A 114 11.23 -11.55 13.55
N ASN A 115 11.09 -11.85 12.26
CA ASN A 115 10.74 -13.20 11.83
C ASN A 115 11.73 -14.28 12.29
N GLU A 116 13.01 -13.98 12.42
CA GLU A 116 14.04 -14.91 12.86
C GLU A 116 13.87 -15.37 14.32
N LEU A 117 13.02 -14.69 15.11
CA LEU A 117 12.71 -15.09 16.48
C LEU A 117 11.60 -16.14 16.58
N HIS A 118 10.72 -16.21 15.58
CA HIS A 118 9.45 -16.95 15.69
C HIS A 118 9.04 -17.73 14.43
N HIS A 119 9.64 -17.46 13.27
CA HIS A 119 9.43 -18.15 12.00
C HIS A 119 7.96 -18.20 11.54
N LEU A 120 7.21 -17.12 11.78
CA LEU A 120 5.75 -17.09 11.52
C LEU A 120 5.42 -16.63 10.09
N VAL A 121 6.25 -15.75 9.52
CA VAL A 121 6.10 -15.24 8.15
C VAL A 121 6.80 -16.15 7.16
N TRP A 122 8.03 -16.56 7.45
CA TRP A 122 8.71 -17.63 6.70
C TRP A 122 9.48 -18.55 7.65
N LEU A 123 9.53 -19.83 7.29
CA LEU A 123 10.20 -20.88 8.03
C LEU A 123 11.70 -20.85 7.74
N ASP A 124 12.04 -20.87 6.45
CA ASP A 124 13.41 -20.90 5.95
C ASP A 124 13.50 -20.11 4.62
N TRP A 125 14.73 -19.82 4.20
CA TRP A 125 15.03 -19.21 2.91
C TRP A 125 16.18 -19.96 2.23
N ARG A 126 16.08 -20.14 0.92
CA ARG A 126 17.12 -20.79 0.12
C ARG A 126 17.34 -20.10 -1.20
N PHE A 127 18.56 -20.21 -1.73
CA PHE A 127 18.81 -19.86 -3.12
C PHE A 127 18.30 -20.96 -4.03
N VAL A 128 17.51 -20.56 -5.03
CA VAL A 128 17.21 -21.41 -6.18
C VAL A 128 17.68 -20.68 -7.42
N VAL A 129 18.40 -21.39 -8.30
CA VAL A 129 18.74 -20.86 -9.62
C VAL A 129 17.56 -21.13 -10.54
N ILE A 130 16.90 -20.07 -10.98
CA ILE A 130 15.79 -20.13 -11.93
C ILE A 130 16.22 -19.31 -13.14
N ASP A 131 16.28 -19.93 -14.32
CA ASP A 131 16.73 -19.31 -15.57
C ASP A 131 18.13 -18.68 -15.48
N GLY A 132 19.06 -19.34 -14.77
CA GLY A 132 20.42 -18.83 -14.55
C GLY A 132 20.52 -17.68 -13.54
N ILE A 133 19.40 -17.24 -12.96
CA ILE A 133 19.34 -16.16 -11.97
C ILE A 133 19.16 -16.77 -10.58
N LYS A 134 20.09 -16.51 -9.66
CA LYS A 134 19.91 -16.83 -8.24
C LYS A 134 18.74 -16.02 -7.71
N ARG A 135 17.71 -16.69 -7.18
CA ARG A 135 16.55 -16.08 -6.51
C ARG A 135 16.48 -16.56 -5.07
N ALA A 136 16.06 -15.67 -4.18
CA ALA A 136 15.66 -16.05 -2.84
C ALA A 136 14.25 -16.63 -2.92
N VAL A 137 14.09 -17.87 -2.45
CA VAL A 137 12.79 -18.52 -2.30
C VAL A 137 12.56 -18.69 -0.80
N PHE A 138 11.42 -18.20 -0.33
CA PHE A 138 11.00 -18.29 1.06
C PHE A 138 9.97 -19.40 1.21
N ASP A 139 10.18 -20.27 2.19
CA ASP A 139 9.16 -21.24 2.58
C ASP A 139 8.19 -20.55 3.53
N HIS A 140 7.01 -20.19 3.01
CA HIS A 140 6.08 -19.31 3.70
C HIS A 140 5.41 -19.98 4.91
N GLY A 141 5.42 -19.25 6.03
CA GLY A 141 4.75 -19.62 7.27
C GLY A 141 3.28 -19.21 7.29
N ARG A 142 2.60 -19.46 8.42
CA ARG A 142 1.15 -19.22 8.56
C ARG A 142 0.78 -17.75 8.45
N MET A 143 1.54 -16.87 9.08
CA MET A 143 1.22 -15.43 9.08
C MET A 143 1.37 -14.84 7.69
N PHE A 144 2.27 -15.34 6.84
CA PHE A 144 2.34 -14.90 5.44
C PHE A 144 0.97 -14.97 4.76
N TRP A 145 0.28 -16.12 4.84
CA TRP A 145 -1.03 -16.30 4.23
C TRP A 145 -2.12 -15.40 4.83
N VAL A 146 -2.04 -15.12 6.14
CA VAL A 146 -2.94 -14.15 6.78
C VAL A 146 -2.72 -12.75 6.22
N GLY A 147 -1.46 -12.31 6.08
CA GLY A 147 -1.11 -11.04 5.45
C GLY A 147 -1.53 -10.96 3.98
N THR A 148 -1.36 -12.05 3.24
CA THR A 148 -1.83 -12.19 1.85
C THR A 148 -3.35 -12.05 1.76
N ALA A 149 -4.09 -12.79 2.59
CA ALA A 149 -5.55 -12.72 2.62
C ALA A 149 -6.04 -11.31 2.99
N TYR A 150 -5.43 -10.70 4.01
CA TYR A 150 -5.69 -9.31 4.39
C TYR A 150 -5.55 -8.35 3.20
N ASN A 151 -4.42 -8.39 2.50
CA ASN A 151 -4.19 -7.52 1.34
C ASN A 151 -5.21 -7.76 0.22
N TYR A 152 -5.53 -9.02 -0.09
CA TYR A 152 -6.53 -9.33 -1.10
C TYR A 152 -7.94 -8.92 -0.71
N VAL A 153 -8.30 -8.97 0.57
CA VAL A 153 -9.58 -8.45 1.06
C VAL A 153 -9.66 -6.94 0.82
N LEU A 154 -8.61 -6.18 1.13
CA LEU A 154 -8.60 -4.74 0.86
C LEU A 154 -8.76 -4.45 -0.64
N LEU A 155 -8.01 -5.15 -1.50
CA LEU A 155 -8.12 -5.01 -2.95
C LEU A 155 -9.50 -5.42 -3.49
N ALA A 156 -10.10 -6.48 -2.94
CA ALA A 156 -11.43 -6.95 -3.32
C ALA A 156 -12.50 -5.93 -2.94
N ILE A 157 -12.43 -5.35 -1.73
CA ILE A 157 -13.32 -4.27 -1.33
C ILE A 157 -13.18 -3.09 -2.29
N SER A 158 -11.95 -2.66 -2.60
CA SER A 158 -11.71 -1.58 -3.56
C SER A 158 -12.32 -1.88 -4.93
N LEU A 159 -12.14 -3.11 -5.44
CA LEU A 159 -12.70 -3.52 -6.72
C LEU A 159 -14.23 -3.48 -6.72
N VAL A 160 -14.86 -4.00 -5.66
CA VAL A 160 -16.32 -3.96 -5.51
C VAL A 160 -16.82 -2.52 -5.50
N LEU A 161 -16.18 -1.62 -4.73
CA LEU A 161 -16.55 -0.20 -4.69
C LEU A 161 -16.40 0.50 -6.05
N LEU A 162 -15.42 0.10 -6.86
CA LEU A 162 -15.23 0.66 -8.20
C LEU A 162 -16.31 0.22 -9.20
N VAL A 163 -16.85 -0.99 -9.05
CA VAL A 163 -17.82 -1.56 -9.99
C VAL A 163 -19.27 -1.27 -9.59
N LEU A 164 -19.53 -1.07 -8.29
CA LEU A 164 -20.86 -0.73 -7.83
C LEU A 164 -21.35 0.59 -8.47
N PRO A 165 -22.66 0.72 -8.76
CA PRO A 165 -23.23 1.96 -9.25
C PRO A 165 -22.94 3.12 -8.28
N ILE A 166 -22.67 4.29 -8.84
CA ILE A 166 -22.55 5.53 -8.08
C ILE A 166 -23.94 6.14 -8.00
N ASP A 167 -24.43 6.42 -6.80
CA ASP A 167 -25.63 7.24 -6.63
C ASP A 167 -25.23 8.71 -6.79
N GLU A 168 -25.33 9.20 -8.02
CA GLU A 168 -24.91 10.55 -8.40
C GLU A 168 -25.61 11.65 -7.59
N ALA A 169 -26.85 11.42 -7.14
CA ALA A 169 -27.61 12.37 -6.34
C ALA A 169 -27.05 12.46 -4.91
N ALA A 170 -26.79 11.32 -4.27
CA ALA A 170 -26.21 11.27 -2.94
C ALA A 170 -24.76 11.82 -2.92
N SER A 171 -23.95 11.47 -3.92
CA SER A 171 -22.57 11.95 -4.05
C SER A 171 -22.52 13.46 -4.33
N GLY A 172 -23.39 13.98 -5.20
CA GLY A 172 -23.47 15.40 -5.53
C GLY A 172 -23.84 16.28 -4.34
N LEU A 173 -24.80 15.83 -3.52
CA LEU A 173 -25.21 16.52 -2.29
C LEU A 173 -24.10 16.54 -1.24
N TYR A 174 -23.32 15.47 -1.12
CA TYR A 174 -22.18 15.44 -0.20
C TYR A 174 -21.05 16.39 -0.62
N VAL A 175 -20.69 16.40 -1.91
CA VAL A 175 -19.62 17.25 -2.45
C VAL A 175 -19.97 18.74 -2.33
N SER A 176 -21.22 19.11 -2.61
CA SER A 176 -21.67 20.51 -2.47
C SER A 176 -21.62 20.96 -1.01
N SER A 177 -22.09 20.13 -0.08
CA SER A 177 -22.07 20.39 1.36
C SER A 177 -20.64 20.55 1.89
N ARG A 178 -19.70 19.68 1.47
CA ARG A 178 -18.28 19.75 1.86
C ARG A 178 -17.60 21.01 1.32
N THR A 179 -17.97 21.45 0.11
CA THR A 179 -17.42 22.66 -0.53
C THR A 179 -17.91 23.92 0.17
N GLN A 180 -19.20 23.99 0.54
CA GLN A 180 -19.75 25.12 1.29
C GLN A 180 -19.15 25.24 2.68
N VAL A 181 -18.97 24.14 3.41
CA VAL A 181 -18.32 24.15 4.73
C VAL A 181 -16.87 24.64 4.64
N ARG A 182 -16.12 24.22 3.60
CA ARG A 182 -14.75 24.73 3.36
C ARG A 182 -14.74 26.23 3.04
N LEU A 183 -15.68 26.73 2.24
CA LEU A 183 -15.80 28.16 1.92
C LEU A 183 -16.14 29.01 3.15
N VAL A 184 -17.07 28.55 3.99
CA VAL A 184 -17.44 29.24 5.23
C VAL A 184 -16.27 29.33 6.20
N LEU A 185 -15.43 28.28 6.29
CA LEU A 185 -14.22 28.28 7.13
C LEU A 185 -13.05 29.10 6.58
N VAL A 186 -13.06 29.45 5.28
CA VAL A 186 -12.00 30.27 4.65
C VAL A 186 -12.39 31.76 4.64
N ILE A 187 -13.68 32.08 4.74
CA ILE A 187 -14.20 33.45 4.65
C ILE A 187 -14.58 34.03 6.03
N GLY A 188 -14.79 33.20 7.05
CA GLY A 188 -15.04 33.62 8.45
C GLY A 188 -13.80 33.59 9.31
#